data_AF-A0A0K0E4F7-F1
#
_entry.id   AF-A0A0K0E4F7-F1
#
_cell.length_a   1.000
_cell.length_b   1.000
_cell.length_c   1.000
_cell.angle_alpha   90.00
_cell.angle_beta   90.00
_cell.angle_gamma   90.00
#
_symmetry.space_group_name_H-M   'P 1'
#
loop_
_entity.id
_entity.type
_entity.pdbx_description
1 polymer ?
#
loop_
_entity_poly.entity_id
_entity_poly.type
_entity_poly.pdbx_seq_one_letter_code
_entity_poly.pdbx_strand_id
1 'polypeptide(L)'
;MLNIIIKNIYLYGLFLLIFVCVIISQNDPYTGGIADNFTIEFKNECLKAMCKADSGCQQQGCSLDIHQRLGCGYFRMNIFQYKQCFQPGRKIGEDVESAWIRCSEDYECSSNCIMQVAARFRLKCYGKSPCELLSRTHDGGANGCRTGATISYWNHVKELCPDC
;
A
#
# COMPACT_ATOMS: atom_id res chain seq x y z
N MET A 1 -4.61 59.01 -6.70
CA MET A 1 -5.65 58.11 -6.15
C MET A 1 -5.61 56.71 -6.77
N LEU A 2 -5.58 56.60 -8.10
CA LEU A 2 -5.56 55.30 -8.82
C LEU A 2 -4.41 54.34 -8.41
N ASN A 3 -3.19 54.84 -8.20
CA ASN A 3 -2.04 54.01 -7.80
C ASN A 3 -2.15 53.35 -6.42
N ILE A 4 -2.95 53.92 -5.50
CA ILE A 4 -3.17 53.33 -4.16
C ILE A 4 -4.16 52.17 -4.26
N ILE A 5 -5.20 52.32 -5.09
CA ILE A 5 -6.20 51.27 -5.32
C ILE A 5 -5.54 50.03 -5.95
N ILE A 6 -4.66 50.22 -6.95
CA ILE A 6 -3.95 49.13 -7.61
C ILE A 6 -3.04 48.37 -6.62
N LYS A 7 -2.25 49.08 -5.78
CA LYS A 7 -1.41 48.44 -4.76
C LYS A 7 -2.22 47.60 -3.77
N ASN A 8 -3.37 48.11 -3.32
CA ASN A 8 -4.26 47.38 -2.43
C ASN A 8 -4.80 46.11 -3.10
N ILE A 9 -5.23 46.17 -4.38
CA ILE A 9 -5.71 45.00 -5.13
C ILE A 9 -4.63 43.90 -5.21
N TYR A 10 -3.38 44.25 -5.54
CA TYR A 10 -2.28 43.27 -5.57
C TYR A 10 -1.99 42.68 -4.19
N LEU A 11 -2.03 43.50 -3.13
CA LEU A 11 -1.82 43.02 -1.77
C LEU A 11 -2.92 42.05 -1.34
N TYR A 12 -4.20 42.39 -1.57
CA TYR A 12 -5.31 41.49 -1.28
C TYR A 12 -5.27 40.22 -2.13
N GLY A 13 -4.91 40.32 -3.42
CA GLY A 13 -4.75 39.16 -4.31
C GLY A 13 -3.65 38.20 -3.85
N LEU A 14 -2.52 38.73 -3.37
CA LEU A 14 -1.44 37.93 -2.80
C LEU A 14 -1.86 37.24 -1.49
N PHE A 15 -2.57 37.95 -0.60
CA PHE A 15 -3.11 37.36 0.63
C PHE A 15 -4.12 36.24 0.33
N LEU A 16 -4.98 36.43 -0.67
CA LEU A 16 -5.96 35.43 -1.09
C LEU A 16 -5.29 34.17 -1.65
N LEU A 17 -4.23 34.33 -2.46
CA LEU A 17 -3.42 33.23 -2.97
C LEU A 17 -2.73 32.44 -1.84
N ILE A 18 -2.11 33.12 -0.88
CA ILE A 18 -1.48 32.47 0.27
C ILE A 18 -2.53 31.72 1.10
N PHE A 19 -3.69 32.33 1.36
CA PHE A 19 -4.77 31.69 2.09
C PHE A 19 -5.28 30.43 1.37
N VAL A 20 -5.48 30.50 0.05
CA VAL A 20 -5.88 29.34 -0.76
C VAL A 20 -4.80 28.24 -0.74
N CYS A 21 -3.51 28.59 -0.86
CA CYS A 21 -2.42 27.61 -0.75
C CYS A 21 -2.41 26.92 0.62
N VAL A 22 -2.63 27.65 1.72
CA VAL A 22 -2.72 27.06 3.06
C VAL A 22 -3.91 26.09 3.15
N ILE A 23 -5.10 26.49 2.67
CA ILE A 23 -6.29 25.61 2.66
C ILE A 23 -6.06 24.36 1.79
N ILE A 24 -5.41 24.48 0.64
CA ILE A 24 -5.08 23.30 -0.20
C ILE A 24 -4.07 22.39 0.51
N SER A 25 -3.05 22.95 1.18
CA SER A 25 -2.05 22.14 1.90
C SER A 25 -2.62 21.42 3.14
N GLN A 26 -3.66 21.98 3.77
CA GLN A 26 -4.35 21.34 4.90
C GLN A 26 -5.34 20.27 4.45
N ASN A 27 -5.85 20.38 3.22
CA ASN A 27 -6.75 19.41 2.62
C ASN A 27 -5.99 18.39 1.76
N ASP A 28 -4.73 18.10 2.07
CA ASP A 28 -4.08 16.93 1.50
C ASP A 28 -4.89 15.68 1.89
N PRO A 29 -5.57 15.01 0.93
CA PRO A 29 -6.35 13.82 1.23
C PRO A 29 -5.47 12.64 1.67
N TYR A 30 -4.14 12.74 1.54
CA TYR A 30 -3.17 11.73 1.92
C TYR A 30 -2.58 11.96 3.32
N THR A 31 -2.66 13.19 3.87
CA THR A 31 -2.23 13.49 5.24
C THR A 31 -3.34 14.20 6.02
N GLY A 32 -4.49 13.54 6.15
CA GLY A 32 -5.46 13.91 7.16
C GLY A 32 -4.79 13.87 8.54
N GLY A 33 -4.56 15.05 9.12
CA GLY A 33 -3.84 15.29 10.37
C GLY A 33 -4.53 14.74 11.62
N ILE A 34 -4.73 13.43 11.68
CA ILE A 34 -5.00 12.71 12.91
C ILE A 34 -3.75 11.86 13.15
N ALA A 35 -2.98 12.23 14.17
CA ALA A 35 -2.09 11.29 14.85
C ALA A 35 -2.99 10.26 15.57
N ASP A 36 -3.76 9.50 14.80
CA ASP A 36 -4.51 8.40 15.35
C ASP A 36 -3.45 7.36 15.68
N ASN A 37 -3.46 6.93 16.92
CA ASN A 37 -2.78 5.71 17.31
C ASN A 37 -3.57 4.55 16.68
N PHE A 38 -3.56 4.48 15.34
CA PHE A 38 -4.28 3.49 14.56
C PHE A 38 -3.61 2.16 14.80
N THR A 39 -4.11 1.44 15.79
CA THR A 39 -3.69 0.07 16.07
C THR A 39 -4.33 -0.85 15.04
N ILE A 40 -3.52 -1.42 14.16
CA ILE A 40 -3.97 -2.46 13.23
C ILE A 40 -4.38 -3.70 14.04
N GLU A 41 -5.65 -4.13 13.90
CA GLU A 41 -6.11 -5.41 14.43
C GLU A 41 -5.76 -6.54 13.45
N PHE A 42 -4.74 -7.32 13.78
CA PHE A 42 -4.30 -8.45 12.95
C PHE A 42 -5.15 -9.69 13.22
N LYS A 43 -5.96 -10.11 12.23
CA LYS A 43 -6.72 -11.38 12.30
C LYS A 43 -5.89 -12.63 11.93
N ASN A 44 -4.64 -12.44 11.51
CA ASN A 44 -3.77 -13.49 11.01
C ASN A 44 -2.30 -13.14 11.32
N GLU A 45 -1.63 -13.95 12.15
CA GLU A 45 -0.24 -13.70 12.56
C GLU A 45 0.75 -13.76 11.38
N CYS A 46 0.46 -14.52 10.32
CA CYS A 46 1.28 -14.50 9.10
C CYS A 46 1.21 -13.14 8.40
N LEU A 47 0.01 -12.57 8.25
CA LEU A 47 -0.14 -11.24 7.63
C LEU A 47 0.54 -10.15 8.46
N LYS A 48 0.50 -10.27 9.79
CA LYS A 48 1.27 -9.39 10.68
C LYS A 48 2.77 -9.49 10.45
N ALA A 49 3.30 -10.70 10.30
CA ALA A 49 4.71 -10.91 10.01
C ALA A 49 5.11 -10.40 8.63
N MET A 50 4.29 -10.63 7.59
CA MET A 50 4.49 -10.08 6.25
C MET A 50 4.49 -8.55 6.27
N CYS A 51 3.49 -7.94 6.90
CA CYS A 51 3.37 -6.50 7.08
C CYS A 51 4.61 -5.89 7.79
N LYS A 52 5.15 -6.57 8.80
CA LYS A 52 6.40 -6.17 9.46
C LYS A 52 7.61 -6.30 8.54
N ALA A 53 7.71 -7.41 7.80
CA ALA A 53 8.79 -7.64 6.83
C ALA A 53 8.80 -6.58 5.70
N ASP A 54 7.62 -6.20 5.23
CA ASP A 54 7.44 -5.33 4.07
C ASP A 54 7.61 -3.84 4.40
N SER A 55 7.06 -3.41 5.54
CA SER A 55 6.97 -1.99 5.86
C SER A 55 7.14 -1.64 7.34
N GLY A 56 7.44 -2.61 8.20
CA GLY A 56 7.33 -2.41 9.65
C GLY A 56 5.89 -2.18 10.12
N CYS A 57 4.90 -2.59 9.33
CA CYS A 57 3.48 -2.26 9.50
C CYS A 57 3.16 -0.77 9.51
N GLN A 58 3.81 -0.04 8.63
CA GLN A 58 3.56 1.38 8.41
C GLN A 58 3.12 1.61 6.97
N GLN A 59 2.18 2.54 6.78
CA GLN A 59 1.90 3.06 5.46
C GLN A 59 3.16 3.81 4.98
N GLN A 60 3.70 3.44 3.82
CA GLN A 60 4.94 4.02 3.27
C GLN A 60 4.79 4.59 1.85
N GLY A 61 3.57 4.95 1.43
CA GLY A 61 3.27 5.36 0.05
C GLY A 61 3.84 4.37 -0.97
N CYS A 62 4.31 4.87 -2.12
CA CYS A 62 4.92 4.05 -3.17
C CYS A 62 6.42 4.34 -3.34
N SER A 63 7.24 3.30 -3.45
CA SER A 63 8.65 3.42 -3.84
C SER A 63 9.20 2.13 -4.48
N LEU A 64 10.31 2.27 -5.20
CA LEU A 64 11.00 1.17 -5.87
C LEU A 64 11.80 0.34 -4.86
N ASP A 65 11.78 -0.97 -5.03
CA ASP A 65 12.73 -1.87 -4.35
C ASP A 65 14.08 -1.94 -5.09
N ILE A 66 15.02 -2.71 -4.55
CA ILE A 66 16.36 -2.91 -5.13
C ILE A 66 16.33 -3.58 -6.53
N HIS A 67 15.20 -4.16 -6.92
CA HIS A 67 14.97 -4.79 -8.21
C HIS A 67 14.16 -3.89 -9.16
N GLN A 68 14.00 -2.60 -8.83
CA GLN A 68 13.21 -1.63 -9.58
C GLN A 68 11.73 -2.02 -9.74
N ARG A 69 11.19 -2.79 -8.79
CA ARG A 69 9.77 -3.11 -8.71
C ARG A 69 9.08 -2.05 -7.84
N LEU A 70 8.07 -1.39 -8.40
CA LEU A 70 7.25 -0.43 -7.66
C LEU A 70 6.25 -1.16 -6.77
N GLY A 71 6.35 -0.92 -5.46
CA GLY A 71 5.43 -1.44 -4.45
C GLY A 71 4.87 -0.31 -3.59
N CYS A 72 3.64 -0.47 -3.09
CA CYS A 72 2.97 0.56 -2.30
C CYS A 72 2.42 0.04 -0.96
N GLY A 73 2.30 0.95 0.01
CA GLY A 73 1.58 0.77 1.27
C GLY A 73 2.16 -0.31 2.20
N TYR A 74 1.29 -0.89 3.04
CA TYR A 74 1.69 -1.76 4.15
C TYR A 74 2.44 -3.03 3.74
N PHE A 75 2.11 -3.58 2.58
CA PHE A 75 2.68 -4.82 2.07
C PHE A 75 3.53 -4.61 0.82
N ARG A 76 3.90 -3.36 0.51
CA ARG A 76 4.65 -3.02 -0.72
C ARG A 76 4.03 -3.67 -1.97
N MET A 77 2.70 -3.75 -2.02
CA MET A 77 1.97 -4.49 -3.05
C MET A 77 2.16 -3.82 -4.41
N ASN A 78 2.44 -4.62 -5.44
CA ASN A 78 2.56 -4.12 -6.82
C ASN A 78 1.22 -4.20 -7.59
N ILE A 79 1.13 -3.45 -8.69
CA ILE A 79 -0.09 -3.38 -9.51
C ILE A 79 -0.49 -4.73 -10.12
N PHE A 80 0.45 -5.62 -10.40
CA PHE A 80 0.15 -6.93 -10.96
C PHE A 80 -0.58 -7.81 -9.94
N GLN A 81 -0.17 -7.75 -8.67
CA GLN A 81 -0.85 -8.46 -7.59
C GLN A 81 -2.26 -7.92 -7.37
N TYR A 82 -2.46 -6.59 -7.41
CA TYR A 82 -3.78 -5.97 -7.35
C TYR A 82 -4.70 -6.43 -8.49
N LYS A 83 -4.16 -6.53 -9.71
CA LYS A 83 -4.89 -7.12 -10.86
C LYS A 83 -5.23 -8.59 -10.64
N GLN A 84 -4.38 -9.36 -9.96
CA GLN A 84 -4.59 -10.78 -9.67
C GLN A 84 -5.69 -11.04 -8.63
N CYS A 85 -5.93 -10.09 -7.70
CA CYS A 85 -7.05 -10.13 -6.75
C CYS A 85 -8.32 -9.43 -7.27
N PHE A 86 -8.43 -9.22 -8.58
CA PHE A 86 -9.62 -8.66 -9.24
C PHE A 86 -9.89 -7.18 -8.92
N GLN A 87 -8.86 -6.41 -8.59
CA GLN A 87 -8.93 -4.95 -8.47
C GLN A 87 -10.01 -4.47 -7.46
N PRO A 88 -9.96 -4.93 -6.19
CA PRO A 88 -10.97 -4.61 -5.19
C PRO A 88 -11.11 -3.10 -5.00
N GLY A 89 -12.36 -2.66 -4.85
CA GLY A 89 -12.71 -1.26 -4.59
C GLY A 89 -12.55 -0.32 -5.79
N ARG A 90 -12.13 -0.78 -6.97
CA ARG A 90 -12.04 0.06 -8.17
C ARG A 90 -13.42 0.48 -8.65
N LYS A 91 -13.62 1.76 -8.87
CA LYS A 91 -14.87 2.35 -9.38
C LYS A 91 -14.91 2.32 -10.91
N ILE A 92 -16.11 2.35 -11.48
CA ILE A 92 -16.30 2.46 -12.94
C ILE A 92 -15.66 3.77 -13.42
N GLY A 93 -14.78 3.68 -14.43
CA GLY A 93 -14.04 4.83 -14.96
C GLY A 93 -12.84 5.28 -14.13
N GLU A 94 -12.60 4.71 -12.95
CA GLU A 94 -11.39 4.98 -12.16
C GLU A 94 -10.17 4.34 -12.84
N ASP A 95 -9.08 5.10 -12.86
CA ASP A 95 -7.79 4.59 -13.31
C ASP A 95 -7.30 3.44 -12.41
N VAL A 96 -6.67 2.43 -13.02
CA VAL A 96 -6.26 1.22 -12.29
C VAL A 96 -5.13 1.53 -11.30
N GLU A 97 -4.23 2.45 -11.64
CA GLU A 97 -3.10 2.81 -10.77
C GLU A 97 -3.61 3.53 -9.53
N SER A 98 -4.54 4.47 -9.70
CA SER A 98 -5.17 5.17 -8.58
C SER A 98 -5.91 4.22 -7.62
N ALA A 99 -6.68 3.27 -8.18
CA ALA A 99 -7.38 2.27 -7.38
C ALA A 99 -6.43 1.28 -6.68
N TRP A 100 -5.35 0.89 -7.36
CA TRP A 100 -4.28 0.06 -6.80
C TRP A 100 -3.59 0.74 -5.63
N ILE A 101 -3.16 1.99 -5.77
CA ILE A 101 -2.50 2.76 -4.72
C ILE A 101 -3.42 2.82 -3.51
N ARG A 102 -4.67 3.28 -3.68
CA ARG A 102 -5.65 3.36 -2.60
C ARG A 102 -5.87 2.03 -1.88
N CYS A 103 -5.94 0.91 -2.59
CA CYS A 103 -6.06 -0.40 -1.95
C CYS A 103 -4.77 -0.85 -1.25
N SER A 104 -3.60 -0.51 -1.79
CA SER A 104 -2.31 -0.88 -1.21
C SER A 104 -2.03 -0.14 0.08
N GLU A 105 -2.45 1.13 0.13
CA GLU A 105 -2.32 2.01 1.28
C GLU A 105 -3.35 1.73 2.39
N ASP A 106 -4.41 0.98 2.08
CA ASP A 106 -5.40 0.51 3.04
C ASP A 106 -5.05 -0.90 3.52
N TYR A 107 -4.81 -1.06 4.83
CA TYR A 107 -4.37 -2.34 5.39
C TYR A 107 -5.38 -3.47 5.13
N GLU A 108 -6.68 -3.20 5.28
CA GLU A 108 -7.73 -4.20 5.13
C GLU A 108 -7.87 -4.63 3.66
N CYS A 109 -7.83 -3.69 2.71
CA CYS A 109 -7.92 -3.98 1.28
C CYS A 109 -6.71 -4.77 0.81
N SER A 110 -5.50 -4.32 1.15
CA SER A 110 -4.24 -4.96 0.75
C SER A 110 -4.10 -6.37 1.34
N SER A 111 -4.39 -6.55 2.63
CA SER A 111 -4.35 -7.87 3.28
C SER A 111 -5.36 -8.86 2.67
N ASN A 112 -6.60 -8.41 2.43
CA ASN A 112 -7.62 -9.23 1.74
C ASN A 112 -7.21 -9.56 0.30
N CYS A 113 -6.63 -8.60 -0.43
CA CYS A 113 -6.12 -8.83 -1.77
C CYS A 113 -5.03 -9.93 -1.78
N ILE A 114 -4.05 -9.85 -0.86
CA ILE A 114 -3.00 -10.88 -0.70
C ILE A 114 -3.61 -12.26 -0.45
N MET A 115 -4.56 -12.37 0.47
CA MET A 115 -5.24 -13.62 0.77
C MET A 115 -5.96 -14.19 -0.47
N GLN A 116 -6.60 -13.34 -1.27
CA GLN A 116 -7.28 -13.76 -2.49
C GLN A 116 -6.31 -14.25 -3.57
N VAL A 117 -5.16 -13.59 -3.74
CA VAL A 117 -4.11 -14.07 -4.66
C VAL A 117 -3.59 -15.43 -4.22
N ALA A 118 -3.31 -15.61 -2.92
CA ALA A 118 -2.88 -16.90 -2.37
C ALA A 118 -3.93 -18.00 -2.58
N ALA A 119 -5.21 -17.72 -2.29
CA ALA A 119 -6.30 -18.66 -2.51
C ALA A 119 -6.41 -19.10 -3.99
N ARG A 120 -6.25 -18.15 -4.92
CA ARG A 120 -6.25 -18.41 -6.37
C ARG A 120 -5.12 -19.35 -6.81
N PHE A 121 -3.93 -19.23 -6.20
CA PHE A 121 -2.74 -19.99 -6.60
C PHE A 121 -2.37 -21.13 -5.65
N ARG A 122 -3.22 -21.45 -4.66
CA ARG A 122 -2.97 -22.49 -3.64
C ARG A 122 -2.50 -23.83 -4.20
N LEU A 123 -3.05 -24.27 -5.34
CA LEU A 123 -2.68 -25.55 -5.98
C LEU A 123 -1.25 -25.56 -6.54
N LYS A 124 -0.61 -24.40 -6.71
CA LYS A 124 0.78 -24.28 -7.13
C LYS A 124 1.78 -24.33 -5.96
N CYS A 125 1.29 -24.40 -4.73
CA CYS A 125 2.05 -24.41 -3.48
C CYS A 125 1.76 -25.68 -2.64
N TYR A 126 1.61 -26.84 -3.27
CA TYR A 126 1.31 -28.08 -2.56
C TYR A 126 2.38 -28.41 -1.50
N GLY A 127 1.94 -28.90 -0.34
CA GLY A 127 2.81 -29.31 0.76
C GLY A 127 3.43 -28.16 1.56
N LYS A 128 3.05 -26.91 1.29
CA LYS A 128 3.54 -25.72 2.02
C LYS A 128 2.55 -25.31 3.12
N SER A 129 3.05 -24.72 4.21
CA SER A 129 2.17 -24.20 5.27
C SER A 129 1.29 -23.07 4.73
N PRO A 130 0.14 -22.76 5.37
CA PRO A 130 -0.68 -21.62 4.95
C PRO A 130 0.10 -20.29 4.91
N CYS A 131 1.06 -20.08 5.82
CA CYS A 131 1.87 -18.87 5.82
C CYS A 131 2.95 -18.87 4.74
N GLU A 132 3.59 -20.02 4.49
CA GLU A 132 4.50 -20.16 3.35
C GLU A 132 3.73 -19.91 2.03
N LEU A 133 2.52 -20.44 1.87
CA LEU A 133 1.66 -20.15 0.72
C LEU A 133 1.41 -18.64 0.56
N LEU A 134 1.01 -17.94 1.61
CA LEU A 134 0.71 -16.50 1.59
C LEU A 134 1.94 -15.67 1.22
N SER A 135 3.03 -15.82 1.97
CA SER A 135 4.27 -15.05 1.80
C SER A 135 4.91 -15.28 0.44
N ARG A 136 5.01 -16.54 0.00
CA ARG A 136 5.66 -16.91 -1.26
C ARG A 136 4.87 -16.42 -2.45
N THR A 137 3.54 -16.52 -2.40
CA THR A 137 2.67 -16.05 -3.47
C THR A 137 2.64 -14.52 -3.53
N HIS A 138 2.77 -13.84 -2.39
CA HIS A 138 2.90 -12.40 -2.36
C HIS A 138 4.18 -11.91 -3.04
N ASP A 139 5.34 -12.46 -2.67
CA ASP A 139 6.65 -12.03 -3.22
C ASP A 139 6.85 -12.44 -4.69
N GLY A 140 6.38 -13.63 -5.08
CA GLY A 140 6.63 -14.20 -6.41
C GLY A 140 5.41 -14.37 -7.32
N GLY A 141 4.23 -13.92 -6.89
CA GLY A 141 2.98 -14.17 -7.62
C GLY A 141 2.66 -15.66 -7.78
N ALA A 142 2.01 -16.01 -8.88
CA ALA A 142 1.49 -17.35 -9.14
C ALA A 142 2.52 -18.50 -9.05
N ASN A 143 3.79 -18.22 -9.32
CA ASN A 143 4.85 -19.23 -9.30
C ASN A 143 5.77 -19.09 -8.06
N GLY A 144 5.38 -18.27 -7.09
CA GLY A 144 6.18 -18.00 -5.90
C GLY A 144 6.66 -19.25 -5.18
N CYS A 145 5.82 -20.26 -4.98
CA CYS A 145 6.22 -21.52 -4.33
C CYS A 145 7.07 -22.46 -5.18
N ARG A 146 7.28 -22.17 -6.48
CA ARG A 146 8.02 -23.03 -7.42
C ARG A 146 9.41 -22.51 -7.75
N THR A 147 9.80 -21.35 -7.23
CA THR A 147 11.10 -20.72 -7.50
C THR A 147 11.94 -20.60 -6.22
N GLY A 148 13.25 -20.80 -6.29
CA GLY A 148 14.13 -20.51 -5.15
C GLY A 148 14.18 -19.03 -4.76
N ALA A 149 13.80 -18.13 -5.67
CA ALA A 149 13.96 -16.68 -5.51
C ALA A 149 13.22 -16.10 -4.29
N THR A 150 12.08 -16.65 -3.92
CA THR A 150 11.26 -16.14 -2.80
C THR A 150 11.59 -16.82 -1.46
N ILE A 151 12.67 -17.61 -1.36
CA ILE A 151 13.02 -18.35 -0.13
C ILE A 151 13.50 -17.35 0.93
N SER A 152 14.30 -16.37 0.51
CA SER A 152 14.82 -15.34 1.41
C SER A 152 13.68 -14.57 2.10
N TYR A 153 12.68 -14.15 1.34
CA TYR A 153 11.52 -13.45 1.90
C TYR A 153 10.72 -14.35 2.86
N TRP A 154 10.44 -15.60 2.47
CA TRP A 154 9.75 -16.53 3.35
C TRP A 154 10.50 -16.77 4.67
N ASN A 155 11.81 -16.98 4.63
CA ASN A 155 12.59 -17.17 5.85
C ASN A 155 12.51 -15.94 6.75
N HIS A 156 12.55 -14.72 6.18
CA HIS A 156 12.38 -13.50 6.94
C HIS A 156 10.99 -13.40 7.61
N VAL A 157 9.92 -13.77 6.89
CA VAL A 157 8.56 -13.85 7.47
C VAL A 157 8.50 -14.91 8.58
N LYS A 158 9.14 -16.08 8.39
CA LYS A 158 9.18 -17.17 9.37
C LYS A 158 9.95 -16.79 10.64
N GLU A 159 10.98 -15.96 10.54
CA GLU A 159 11.66 -15.38 11.72
C GLU A 159 10.73 -14.47 12.53
N LEU A 160 9.88 -13.70 11.85
CA LEU A 160 8.90 -12.81 12.48
C LEU A 160 7.63 -13.54 12.97
N CYS A 161 7.39 -14.76 12.49
CA CYS A 161 6.33 -15.65 12.96
C CYS A 161 6.84 -17.09 13.13
N PRO A 162 7.49 -17.41 14.26
CA PRO A 162 8.08 -18.74 14.49
C PRO A 162 7.07 -19.91 14.50
N ASP A 163 5.80 -19.64 14.77
CA ASP A 163 4.72 -20.64 14.80
C ASP A 163 3.94 -20.77 13.47
N CYS A 164 4.30 -19.97 12.46
CA CYS A 164 3.80 -20.08 11.09
C CYS A 164 4.50 -21.20 10.28
#